data_AF-A0AA47NDN3-F1
#
_entry.id   AF-A0AA47NDN3-F1
#
_cell.length_a   1.000
_cell.length_b   1.000
_cell.length_c   1.000
_cell.angle_alpha   90.00
_cell.angle_beta   90.00
_cell.angle_gamma   90.00
#
_symmetry.space_group_name_H-M   'P 1'
#
loop_
_entity.id
_entity.type
_entity.pdbx_description
1 polymer ?
#
loop_
_entity_poly.entity_id
_entity_poly.type
_entity_poly.pdbx_seq_one_letter_code
_entity_poly.pdbx_strand_id
1 'polypeptide(L)'
;MDFVEEKKLPLNKLISVCTDGAPCMLGKHKGFITLLRQHEKRCILNFHCILHQEALCAQMCGDQLTEVMGLVIRVVNFIVARALNDRQFKALLDEFGSNYPGLLLHNNVRWLSRGKVLSRFAACLNEIRAFLKMKNAEHPELSDTEWLLMFYYLVDITEHLNQLNVKMQGIGNTVLSLQQAVFSFEKKLEIFIRDIETGRLLHFEKLREFRDACETGDPAQRFHLQQLAGFTSELLMAFKSRFGDFRELTTLFKFITHPHECALDESHLSCIPGVSIGDLELEVADMTASDIWMVQGTECSAGGNCASASEARE
;
A
#
# COMPACT_ATOMS: atom_id res chain seq x y z
N MET A 1 11.70 21.99 -21.40
CA MET A 1 12.15 23.03 -20.45
C MET A 1 11.16 24.18 -20.37
N ASP A 2 10.34 24.35 -21.40
CA ASP A 2 9.29 25.37 -21.53
C ASP A 2 8.43 25.52 -20.27
N PHE A 3 7.97 24.41 -19.67
CA PHE A 3 7.19 24.48 -18.42
C PHE A 3 7.95 25.11 -17.24
N VAL A 4 9.24 24.77 -17.09
CA VAL A 4 10.09 25.32 -16.03
C VAL A 4 10.28 26.81 -16.24
N GLU A 5 10.53 27.23 -17.47
CA GLU A 5 10.71 28.63 -17.85
C GLU A 5 9.42 29.42 -17.67
N GLU A 6 8.29 28.89 -18.15
CA GLU A 6 6.96 29.48 -18.01
C GLU A 6 6.59 29.68 -16.52
N LYS A 7 6.85 28.66 -15.69
CA LYS A 7 6.57 28.72 -14.25
C LYS A 7 7.70 29.35 -13.43
N LYS A 8 8.79 29.77 -14.07
CA LYS A 8 9.99 30.37 -13.43
C LYS A 8 10.51 29.53 -12.25
N LEU A 9 10.53 28.20 -12.42
CA LEU A 9 10.97 27.28 -11.38
C LEU A 9 12.49 27.34 -11.22
N PRO A 10 13.02 27.53 -10.01
CA PRO A 10 14.46 27.59 -9.77
C PRO A 10 15.06 26.19 -9.82
N LEU A 11 15.40 25.71 -11.03
CA LEU A 11 15.94 24.35 -11.20
C LEU A 11 17.18 24.09 -10.37
N ASN A 12 18.03 25.10 -10.12
CA ASN A 12 19.19 24.98 -9.25
C ASN A 12 18.86 24.59 -7.79
N LYS A 13 17.61 24.80 -7.35
CA LYS A 13 17.12 24.40 -6.01
C LYS A 13 16.38 23.05 -6.01
N LEU A 14 16.23 22.40 -7.16
CA LEU A 14 15.56 21.09 -7.24
C LEU A 14 16.39 20.02 -6.53
N ILE A 15 15.80 19.25 -5.62
CA ILE A 15 16.53 18.20 -4.88
C ILE A 15 16.10 16.82 -5.37
N SER A 16 14.80 16.65 -5.61
CA SER A 16 14.22 15.38 -5.99
C SER A 16 13.08 15.53 -6.99
N VAL A 17 12.81 14.43 -7.70
CA VAL A 17 11.65 14.27 -8.57
C VAL A 17 10.96 12.96 -8.23
N CYS A 18 9.63 12.98 -8.22
CA CYS A 18 8.81 11.78 -8.15
C CYS A 18 8.19 11.51 -9.53
N THR A 19 8.30 10.28 -10.03
CA THR A 19 7.77 9.88 -11.34
C THR A 19 6.91 8.62 -11.21
N ASP A 20 6.06 8.34 -12.20
CA ASP A 20 5.28 7.10 -12.25
C ASP A 20 6.13 5.87 -12.62
N GLY A 21 7.44 6.02 -12.81
CA GLY A 21 8.34 4.93 -13.16
C GLY A 21 8.21 4.42 -14.60
N ALA A 22 7.47 5.11 -15.47
CA ALA A 22 7.34 4.71 -16.87
C ALA A 22 8.70 4.75 -17.60
N PRO A 23 8.92 3.93 -18.66
CA PRO A 23 10.18 3.93 -19.41
C PRO A 23 10.58 5.30 -19.98
N CYS A 24 9.62 6.15 -20.32
CA CYS A 24 9.89 7.53 -20.74
C CYS A 24 10.40 8.43 -19.60
N MET A 25 10.17 8.06 -18.34
CA MET A 25 10.65 8.79 -17.17
C MET A 25 12.03 8.27 -16.72
N LEU A 26 12.21 6.94 -16.69
CA LEU A 26 13.40 6.27 -16.13
C LEU A 26 14.41 5.79 -17.18
N GLY A 27 14.13 5.91 -18.47
CA GLY A 27 14.97 5.38 -19.54
C GLY A 27 16.44 5.81 -19.45
N LYS A 28 17.36 4.85 -19.59
CA LYS A 28 18.81 5.03 -19.41
C LYS A 28 19.44 6.14 -20.28
N HIS A 29 18.88 6.39 -21.47
CA HIS A 29 19.44 7.34 -22.43
C HIS A 29 18.51 8.51 -22.75
N LYS A 30 17.20 8.25 -22.79
CA LYS A 30 16.18 9.23 -23.20
C LYS A 30 15.09 9.45 -22.14
N GLY A 31 15.27 8.89 -20.95
CA GLY A 31 14.36 9.08 -19.84
C GLY A 31 14.43 10.51 -19.32
N PHE A 32 13.29 11.05 -18.89
CA PHE A 32 13.20 12.38 -18.28
C PHE A 32 14.27 12.61 -17.20
N ILE A 33 14.42 11.68 -16.25
CA ILE A 33 15.38 11.80 -15.14
C ILE A 33 16.83 11.85 -15.65
N THR A 34 17.15 11.01 -16.64
CA THR A 34 18.47 10.99 -17.27
C THR A 34 18.78 12.33 -17.92
N LEU A 35 17.84 12.85 -18.72
CA LEU A 35 17.99 14.12 -19.42
C LEU A 35 18.07 15.30 -18.43
N LEU A 36 17.29 15.26 -17.36
CA LEU A 36 17.30 16.28 -16.32
C LEU A 36 18.64 16.32 -15.57
N ARG A 37 19.19 15.17 -15.19
CA ARG A 37 20.52 15.07 -14.56
C ARG A 37 21.63 15.55 -15.49
N GLN A 38 21.53 15.27 -16.80
CA GLN A 38 22.48 15.78 -17.80
C GLN A 38 22.40 17.30 -17.95
N HIS A 39 21.20 17.87 -17.95
CA HIS A 39 20.99 19.31 -18.04
C HIS A 39 21.53 20.04 -16.81
N GLU A 40 21.14 19.58 -15.61
CA GLU A 40 21.53 20.21 -14.34
C GLU A 40 22.96 19.89 -13.91
N LYS A 41 23.61 18.90 -14.56
CA LYS A 41 24.98 18.44 -14.28
C LYS A 41 25.21 18.11 -12.80
N ARG A 42 24.19 17.59 -12.12
CA ARG A 42 24.23 17.23 -10.70
C ARG A 42 23.34 16.04 -10.40
N CYS A 43 23.56 15.43 -9.24
CA CYS A 43 22.68 14.38 -8.75
C CYS A 43 21.30 14.96 -8.41
N ILE A 44 20.25 14.27 -8.84
CA ILE A 44 18.85 14.58 -8.50
C ILE A 44 18.24 13.29 -8.02
N LEU A 45 17.70 13.29 -6.80
CA LEU A 45 17.04 12.13 -6.23
C LEU A 45 15.80 11.80 -7.07
N ASN A 46 15.62 10.53 -7.40
CA ASN A 46 14.45 10.07 -8.14
C ASN A 46 13.66 9.10 -7.27
N PHE A 47 12.39 9.36 -7.09
CA PHE A 47 11.45 8.47 -6.44
C PHE A 47 10.45 7.95 -7.45
N HIS A 48 10.17 6.66 -7.40
CA HIS A 48 8.97 6.11 -8.02
C HIS A 48 7.78 6.42 -7.11
N CYS A 49 6.68 6.89 -7.69
CA CYS A 49 5.42 7.13 -7.01
C CYS A 49 5.04 5.93 -6.14
N ILE A 50 5.00 6.16 -4.83
CA ILE A 50 4.84 5.11 -3.83
C ILE A 50 3.51 4.37 -3.97
N LEU A 51 2.45 5.10 -4.35
CA LEU A 51 1.13 4.53 -4.60
C LEU A 51 1.12 3.65 -5.84
N HIS A 52 1.90 4.02 -6.86
CA HIS A 52 2.04 3.19 -8.05
C HIS A 52 2.83 1.92 -7.72
N GLN A 53 3.92 2.02 -6.95
CA GLN A 53 4.66 0.84 -6.50
C GLN A 53 3.81 -0.13 -5.67
N GLU A 54 3.02 0.38 -4.72
CA GLU A 54 2.11 -0.45 -3.93
C GLU A 54 1.08 -1.15 -4.82
N ALA A 55 0.48 -0.43 -5.77
CA ALA A 55 -0.46 -1.01 -6.72
C ALA A 55 0.19 -2.12 -7.57
N LEU A 56 1.47 -1.97 -7.94
CA LEU A 56 2.22 -3.00 -8.66
C LEU A 56 2.55 -4.22 -7.79
N CYS A 57 2.81 -4.04 -6.48
CA CYS A 57 2.94 -5.15 -5.55
C CYS A 57 1.64 -5.94 -5.44
N ALA A 58 0.51 -5.24 -5.29
CA ALA A 58 -0.80 -5.86 -5.16
C ALA A 58 -1.25 -6.64 -6.42
N GLN A 59 -0.75 -6.25 -7.60
CA GLN A 59 -0.99 -6.98 -8.84
C GLN A 59 -0.23 -8.31 -8.94
N MET A 60 0.78 -8.56 -8.10
CA MET A 60 1.58 -9.79 -8.16
C MET A 60 0.83 -11.05 -7.70
N CYS A 61 -0.33 -10.92 -7.03
CA CYS A 61 -1.24 -12.05 -6.78
C CYS A 61 -2.00 -12.49 -8.05
N GLY A 62 -1.41 -12.29 -9.22
CA GLY A 62 -2.09 -12.05 -10.50
C GLY A 62 -3.05 -13.13 -10.95
N ASP A 63 -2.64 -14.40 -10.96
CA ASP A 63 -3.44 -15.46 -11.58
C ASP A 63 -4.63 -15.84 -10.72
N GLN A 64 -4.42 -16.08 -9.42
CA GLN A 64 -5.48 -16.45 -8.47
C GLN A 64 -6.44 -15.29 -8.20
N LEU A 65 -5.91 -14.07 -8.06
CA LEU A 65 -6.72 -12.87 -7.96
C LEU A 65 -7.55 -12.68 -9.23
N THR A 66 -6.98 -12.92 -10.42
CA THR A 66 -7.70 -12.78 -11.69
C THR A 66 -8.82 -13.80 -11.81
N GLU A 67 -8.63 -15.03 -11.34
CA GLU A 67 -9.68 -16.04 -11.33
C GLU A 67 -10.85 -15.64 -10.42
N VAL A 68 -10.56 -15.33 -9.14
CA VAL A 68 -11.58 -14.92 -8.17
C VAL A 68 -12.28 -13.64 -8.61
N MET A 69 -11.53 -12.61 -8.99
CA MET A 69 -12.10 -11.36 -9.48
C MET A 69 -12.88 -11.57 -10.77
N GLY A 70 -12.44 -12.47 -11.65
CA GLY A 70 -13.13 -12.81 -12.88
C GLY A 70 -14.54 -13.32 -12.60
N LEU A 71 -14.71 -14.23 -11.64
CA LEU A 71 -16.03 -14.69 -11.23
C LEU A 71 -16.86 -13.59 -10.55
N VAL A 72 -16.27 -12.89 -9.58
CA VAL A 72 -16.94 -11.78 -8.86
C VAL A 72 -17.47 -10.74 -9.85
N ILE A 73 -16.66 -10.33 -10.83
CA ILE A 73 -17.06 -9.36 -11.86
C ILE A 73 -18.18 -9.93 -12.73
N ARG A 74 -18.12 -11.21 -13.14
CA ARG A 74 -19.21 -11.84 -13.92
C ARG A 74 -20.53 -11.80 -13.17
N VAL A 75 -20.52 -12.18 -11.89
CA VAL A 75 -21.72 -12.20 -11.04
C VAL A 75 -22.25 -10.78 -10.81
N VAL A 76 -21.37 -9.84 -10.45
CA VAL A 76 -21.74 -8.42 -10.26
C VAL A 76 -22.35 -7.85 -11.55
N ASN A 77 -21.75 -8.11 -12.71
CA ASN A 77 -22.27 -7.63 -13.98
C ASN A 77 -23.63 -8.26 -14.31
N PHE A 78 -23.82 -9.56 -14.04
CA PHE A 78 -25.11 -10.21 -14.22
C PHE A 78 -26.23 -9.57 -13.39
N ILE A 79 -25.92 -9.20 -12.15
CA ILE A 79 -26.87 -8.59 -11.22
C ILE A 79 -27.10 -7.11 -11.56
N VAL A 80 -26.03 -6.31 -11.63
CA VAL A 80 -26.13 -4.85 -11.65
C VAL A 80 -26.29 -4.27 -13.06
N ALA A 81 -25.76 -4.92 -14.11
CA ALA A 81 -25.82 -4.35 -15.46
C ALA A 81 -27.23 -4.38 -16.08
N ARG A 82 -28.16 -5.18 -15.53
CA ARG A 82 -29.55 -5.26 -16.00
C ARG A 82 -30.46 -4.59 -14.97
N ALA A 83 -31.14 -3.51 -15.35
CA ALA A 83 -31.97 -2.72 -14.43
C ALA A 83 -33.02 -3.53 -13.64
N LEU A 84 -33.63 -4.55 -14.28
CA LEU A 84 -34.57 -5.43 -13.59
C LEU A 84 -33.88 -6.29 -12.52
N ASN A 85 -32.71 -6.86 -12.84
CA ASN A 85 -31.96 -7.68 -11.89
C ASN A 85 -31.46 -6.82 -10.73
N ASP A 86 -30.94 -5.62 -11.00
CA ASP A 86 -30.49 -4.68 -9.98
C ASP A 86 -31.64 -4.32 -9.02
N ARG A 87 -32.81 -3.94 -9.56
CA ARG A 87 -34.00 -3.64 -8.74
C ARG A 87 -34.44 -4.83 -7.90
N GLN A 88 -34.49 -6.03 -8.49
CA GLN A 88 -34.91 -7.23 -7.76
C GLN A 88 -33.91 -7.66 -6.69
N PHE A 89 -32.61 -7.51 -6.97
CA PHE A 89 -31.57 -7.80 -6.00
C PHE A 89 -31.61 -6.81 -4.83
N LYS A 90 -31.82 -5.52 -5.10
CA LYS A 90 -32.00 -4.51 -4.04
C LYS A 90 -33.21 -4.81 -3.15
N ALA A 91 -34.34 -5.20 -3.74
CA ALA A 91 -35.49 -5.64 -2.96
C ALA A 91 -35.17 -6.86 -2.08
N LEU A 92 -34.38 -7.81 -2.60
CA LEU A 92 -33.91 -8.96 -1.82
C LEU A 92 -32.99 -8.53 -0.67
N LEU A 93 -32.06 -7.59 -0.90
CA LEU A 93 -31.21 -7.04 0.16
C LEU A 93 -32.02 -6.38 1.27
N ASP A 94 -33.07 -5.63 0.91
CA ASP A 94 -33.97 -4.99 1.87
C ASP A 94 -34.74 -6.03 2.70
N GLU A 95 -35.20 -7.12 2.07
CA GLU A 95 -35.90 -8.23 2.76
C GLU A 95 -34.99 -8.95 3.77
N PHE A 96 -33.70 -9.08 3.46
CA PHE A 96 -32.70 -9.70 4.35
C PHE A 96 -32.15 -8.73 5.40
N GLY A 97 -32.56 -7.46 5.37
CA GLY A 97 -32.07 -6.43 6.30
C GLY A 97 -30.60 -6.09 6.09
N SER A 98 -30.12 -6.16 4.83
CA SER A 98 -28.72 -5.88 4.51
C SER A 98 -28.35 -4.42 4.80
N ASN A 99 -27.14 -4.20 5.32
CA ASN A 99 -26.60 -2.85 5.53
C ASN A 99 -26.19 -2.15 4.23
N TYR A 100 -26.25 -2.84 3.09
CA TYR A 100 -25.83 -2.31 1.79
C TYR A 100 -27.03 -2.11 0.85
N PRO A 101 -27.13 -0.96 0.16
CA PRO A 101 -28.23 -0.69 -0.77
C PRO A 101 -28.05 -1.35 -2.15
N GLY A 102 -27.08 -2.24 -2.31
CA GLY A 102 -26.71 -2.85 -3.60
C GLY A 102 -25.22 -3.14 -3.76
N LEU A 103 -24.86 -3.88 -4.81
CA LEU A 103 -23.46 -4.17 -5.17
C LEU A 103 -22.78 -2.98 -5.87
N LEU A 104 -21.45 -3.00 -5.84
CA LEU A 104 -20.62 -2.01 -6.55
C LEU A 104 -20.27 -2.53 -7.94
N LEU A 105 -20.56 -1.74 -8.98
CA LEU A 105 -20.02 -2.00 -10.32
C LEU A 105 -18.49 -1.85 -10.29
N HIS A 106 -17.81 -2.85 -10.84
CA HIS A 106 -16.37 -2.80 -10.99
C HIS A 106 -15.99 -1.86 -12.14
N ASN A 107 -15.09 -0.91 -11.88
CA ASN A 107 -14.38 -0.18 -12.92
C ASN A 107 -12.91 -0.63 -12.90
N ASN A 108 -12.36 -1.03 -14.04
CA ASN A 108 -11.01 -1.62 -14.18
C ASN A 108 -9.85 -0.68 -13.78
N VAL A 109 -10.15 0.55 -13.35
CA VAL A 109 -9.19 1.66 -13.32
C VAL A 109 -8.34 1.68 -12.04
N ARG A 110 -8.76 1.07 -10.91
CA ARG A 110 -7.99 1.15 -9.64
C ARG A 110 -8.05 -0.12 -8.79
N TRP A 111 -6.90 -0.49 -8.22
CA TRP A 111 -6.78 -1.58 -7.25
C TRP A 111 -7.71 -1.39 -6.04
N LEU A 112 -7.82 -0.17 -5.49
CA LEU A 112 -8.68 0.14 -4.34
C LEU A 112 -10.16 -0.16 -4.57
N SER A 113 -10.65 -0.04 -5.81
CA SER A 113 -12.04 -0.42 -6.11
C SER A 113 -12.24 -1.93 -6.07
N ARG A 114 -11.21 -2.75 -6.30
CA ARG A 114 -11.30 -4.20 -6.22
C ARG A 114 -11.55 -4.67 -4.79
N GLY A 115 -10.78 -4.15 -3.82
CA GLY A 115 -10.99 -4.48 -2.40
C GLY A 115 -12.40 -4.13 -1.92
N LYS A 116 -12.92 -2.95 -2.30
CA LYS A 116 -14.30 -2.55 -1.96
C LYS A 116 -15.36 -3.45 -2.60
N VAL A 117 -15.15 -3.88 -3.84
CA VAL A 117 -16.05 -4.84 -4.51
C VAL A 117 -16.02 -6.19 -3.81
N LEU A 118 -14.84 -6.72 -3.48
CA LEU A 118 -14.67 -7.98 -2.76
C LEU A 118 -15.36 -7.94 -1.39
N SER A 119 -15.09 -6.91 -0.59
CA SER A 119 -15.70 -6.72 0.73
C SER A 119 -17.23 -6.70 0.66
N ARG A 120 -17.80 -5.96 -0.30
CA ARG A 120 -19.26 -5.92 -0.47
C ARG A 120 -19.84 -7.23 -0.99
N PHE A 121 -19.15 -7.89 -1.90
CA PHE A 121 -19.55 -9.20 -2.42
C PHE A 121 -19.58 -10.23 -1.29
N ALA A 122 -18.57 -10.23 -0.42
CA ALA A 122 -18.50 -11.11 0.75
C ALA A 122 -19.69 -10.87 1.70
N ALA A 123 -19.97 -9.61 2.00
CA ALA A 123 -21.07 -9.24 2.88
C ALA A 123 -22.46 -9.60 2.35
N CYS A 124 -22.62 -9.74 1.02
CA CYS A 124 -23.88 -10.09 0.38
C CYS A 124 -23.88 -11.52 -0.19
N LEU A 125 -22.89 -12.37 0.17
CA LEU A 125 -22.67 -13.64 -0.53
C LEU A 125 -23.87 -14.58 -0.46
N ASN A 126 -24.60 -14.59 0.66
CA ASN A 126 -25.78 -15.44 0.83
C ASN A 126 -26.94 -14.97 -0.03
N GLU A 127 -27.18 -13.66 -0.09
CA GLU A 127 -28.20 -13.02 -0.91
C GLU A 127 -27.87 -13.19 -2.40
N ILE A 128 -26.58 -13.10 -2.76
CA ILE A 128 -26.09 -13.38 -4.11
C ILE A 128 -26.41 -14.83 -4.50
N ARG A 129 -26.06 -15.81 -3.66
CA ARG A 129 -26.37 -17.23 -3.92
C ARG A 129 -27.88 -17.45 -4.09
N ALA A 130 -28.70 -16.89 -3.19
CA ALA A 130 -30.15 -17.00 -3.26
C ALA A 130 -30.73 -16.37 -4.55
N PHE A 131 -30.23 -15.20 -4.93
CA PHE A 131 -30.64 -14.51 -6.14
C PHE A 131 -30.26 -15.29 -7.41
N LEU A 132 -29.03 -15.82 -7.48
CA LEU A 132 -28.58 -16.61 -8.62
C LEU A 132 -29.39 -17.90 -8.77
N LYS A 133 -29.76 -18.55 -7.66
CA LYS A 133 -30.65 -19.71 -7.66
C LYS A 133 -32.04 -19.36 -8.20
N MET A 134 -32.63 -18.25 -7.75
CA MET A 134 -33.91 -17.74 -8.29
C MET A 134 -33.84 -17.47 -9.80
N LYS A 135 -32.67 -17.12 -10.32
CA LYS A 135 -32.42 -16.83 -11.73
C LYS A 135 -31.96 -18.02 -12.56
N ASN A 136 -31.80 -19.20 -11.97
CA ASN A 136 -31.16 -20.38 -12.61
C ASN A 136 -29.79 -20.03 -13.23
N ALA A 137 -29.00 -19.21 -12.52
CA ALA A 137 -27.69 -18.72 -12.95
C ALA A 137 -26.62 -19.03 -11.88
N GLU A 138 -26.72 -20.18 -11.24
CA GLU A 138 -25.82 -20.60 -10.16
C GLU A 138 -24.38 -20.78 -10.65
N HIS A 139 -23.44 -20.46 -9.77
CA HIS A 139 -22.00 -20.63 -9.98
C HIS A 139 -21.47 -21.61 -8.92
N PRO A 140 -21.10 -22.84 -9.30
CA PRO A 140 -20.62 -23.86 -8.37
C PRO A 140 -19.45 -23.40 -7.49
N GLU A 141 -18.57 -22.56 -8.03
CA GLU A 141 -17.40 -22.01 -7.33
C GLU A 141 -17.81 -21.18 -6.10
N LEU A 142 -19.00 -20.57 -6.11
CA LEU A 142 -19.51 -19.84 -4.94
C LEU A 142 -19.90 -20.77 -3.79
N SER A 143 -19.89 -22.09 -3.97
CA SER A 143 -20.09 -23.10 -2.93
C SER A 143 -18.84 -23.95 -2.72
N ASP A 144 -17.80 -23.75 -3.52
CA ASP A 144 -16.55 -24.50 -3.43
C ASP A 144 -15.69 -23.99 -2.27
N THR A 145 -15.21 -24.91 -1.45
CA THR A 145 -14.48 -24.53 -0.22
C THR A 145 -13.12 -23.91 -0.55
N GLU A 146 -12.37 -24.45 -1.51
CA GLU A 146 -11.04 -23.94 -1.85
C GLU A 146 -11.13 -22.54 -2.47
N TRP A 147 -12.11 -22.34 -3.36
CA TRP A 147 -12.39 -21.03 -3.93
C TRP A 147 -12.79 -20.02 -2.85
N LEU A 148 -13.65 -20.41 -1.89
CA LEU A 148 -14.08 -19.52 -0.80
C LEU A 148 -12.94 -19.17 0.16
N LEU A 149 -12.02 -20.10 0.46
CA LEU A 149 -10.81 -19.79 1.22
C LEU A 149 -9.99 -18.72 0.52
N MET A 150 -9.74 -18.87 -0.78
CA MET A 150 -9.01 -17.88 -1.57
C MET A 150 -9.76 -16.55 -1.59
N PHE A 151 -11.07 -16.57 -1.82
CA PHE A 151 -11.91 -15.39 -1.86
C PHE A 151 -11.85 -14.59 -0.55
N TYR A 152 -12.05 -15.23 0.60
CA TYR A 152 -12.01 -14.54 1.89
C TYR A 152 -10.60 -14.09 2.28
N TYR A 153 -9.55 -14.85 1.93
CA TYR A 153 -8.18 -14.38 2.02
C TYR A 153 -7.97 -13.07 1.24
N LEU A 154 -8.45 -13.02 -0.01
CA LEU A 154 -8.35 -11.83 -0.86
C LEU A 154 -9.12 -10.65 -0.28
N VAL A 155 -10.31 -10.88 0.29
CA VAL A 155 -11.07 -9.83 1.00
C VAL A 155 -10.23 -9.21 2.12
N ASP A 156 -9.63 -10.02 2.98
CA ASP A 156 -8.84 -9.53 4.11
C ASP A 156 -7.51 -8.86 3.69
N ILE A 157 -6.73 -9.48 2.78
CA ILE A 157 -5.44 -8.90 2.36
C ILE A 157 -5.63 -7.62 1.55
N THR A 158 -6.70 -7.51 0.75
CA THR A 158 -7.01 -6.28 0.01
C THR A 158 -7.42 -5.15 0.94
N GLU A 159 -8.08 -5.45 2.06
CA GLU A 159 -8.39 -4.46 3.09
C GLU A 159 -7.11 -3.94 3.76
N HIS A 160 -6.16 -4.81 4.12
CA HIS A 160 -4.86 -4.40 4.66
C HIS A 160 -4.07 -3.50 3.69
N LEU A 161 -4.07 -3.85 2.39
CA LEU A 161 -3.44 -3.04 1.34
C LEU A 161 -4.15 -1.69 1.17
N ASN A 162 -5.48 -1.66 1.23
CA ASN A 162 -6.26 -0.43 1.18
C ASN A 162 -5.97 0.48 2.38
N GLN A 163 -5.80 -0.06 3.59
CA GLN A 163 -5.40 0.71 4.77
C GLN A 163 -4.02 1.35 4.61
N LEU A 164 -3.03 0.61 4.09
CA LEU A 164 -1.72 1.17 3.76
C LEU A 164 -1.86 2.30 2.73
N ASN A 165 -2.62 2.05 1.66
CA ASN A 165 -2.80 3.01 0.59
C ASN A 165 -3.44 4.33 1.10
N VAL A 166 -4.50 4.26 1.89
CA VAL A 166 -5.13 5.43 2.52
C VAL A 166 -4.14 6.19 3.39
N LYS A 167 -3.32 5.48 4.19
CA LYS A 167 -2.27 6.10 5.00
C LYS A 167 -1.26 6.87 4.14
N MET A 168 -0.86 6.34 2.99
CA MET A 168 0.11 6.98 2.09
C MET A 168 -0.50 8.14 1.28
N GLN A 169 -1.81 8.13 1.02
CA GLN A 169 -2.52 9.24 0.35
C GLN A 169 -2.77 10.45 1.25
N GLY A 170 -2.60 10.30 2.57
CA GLY A 170 -2.84 11.38 3.53
C GLY A 170 -2.04 12.65 3.22
N ILE A 171 -2.68 13.80 3.42
CA ILE A 171 -2.02 15.12 3.31
C ILE A 171 -1.01 15.26 4.46
N GLY A 172 0.13 15.90 4.18
CA GLY A 172 1.18 16.14 5.19
C GLY A 172 2.17 14.99 5.36
N ASN A 173 2.06 13.92 4.56
CA ASN A 173 3.04 12.86 4.53
C ASN A 173 4.41 13.36 4.05
N THR A 174 5.45 13.02 4.79
CA THR A 174 6.85 13.22 4.40
C THR A 174 7.38 11.95 3.75
N VAL A 175 8.50 12.04 3.03
CA VAL A 175 9.15 10.86 2.45
C VAL A 175 9.54 9.84 3.54
N LEU A 176 9.92 10.33 4.73
CA LEU A 176 10.15 9.51 5.92
C LEU A 176 8.89 8.79 6.42
N SER A 177 7.77 9.50 6.57
CA SER A 177 6.53 8.88 7.07
C SER A 177 6.01 7.82 6.08
N LEU A 178 6.18 8.07 4.79
CA LEU A 178 5.85 7.14 3.72
C LEU A 178 6.76 5.88 3.75
N GLN A 179 8.07 6.06 3.89
CA GLN A 179 9.02 4.96 4.05
C GLN A 179 8.66 4.09 5.27
N GLN A 180 8.41 4.73 6.42
CA GLN A 180 8.04 4.04 7.64
C GLN A 180 6.72 3.29 7.49
N ALA A 181 5.73 3.85 6.77
CA ALA A 181 4.47 3.17 6.49
C ALA A 181 4.69 1.87 5.70
N VAL A 182 5.54 1.91 4.66
CA VAL A 182 5.89 0.73 3.85
C VAL A 182 6.64 -0.31 4.69
N PHE A 183 7.70 0.08 5.41
CA PHE A 183 8.48 -0.87 6.21
C PHE A 183 7.67 -1.47 7.36
N SER A 184 6.79 -0.68 7.98
CA SER A 184 5.82 -1.19 8.95
C SER A 184 4.89 -2.22 8.33
N PHE A 185 4.43 -1.98 7.10
CA PHE A 185 3.59 -2.95 6.38
C PHE A 185 4.33 -4.24 6.03
N GLU A 186 5.60 -4.17 5.63
CA GLU A 186 6.42 -5.39 5.44
C GLU A 186 6.51 -6.23 6.72
N LYS A 187 6.66 -5.59 7.89
CA LYS A 187 6.61 -6.29 9.18
C LYS A 187 5.24 -6.88 9.48
N LYS A 188 4.16 -6.21 9.08
CA LYS A 188 2.81 -6.78 9.16
C LYS A 188 2.66 -8.01 8.26
N LEU A 189 3.17 -7.98 7.03
CA LEU A 189 3.16 -9.15 6.14
C LEU A 189 3.93 -10.34 6.76
N GLU A 190 5.08 -10.10 7.41
CA GLU A 190 5.80 -11.14 8.17
C GLU A 190 4.93 -11.74 9.30
N ILE A 191 4.16 -10.91 10.00
CA ILE A 191 3.20 -11.35 11.02
C ILE A 191 2.06 -12.16 10.39
N PHE A 192 1.52 -11.69 9.26
CA PHE A 192 0.41 -12.32 8.54
C PHE A 192 0.78 -13.72 8.04
N ILE A 193 1.98 -13.90 7.50
CA ILE A 193 2.49 -15.22 7.08
C ILE A 193 2.44 -16.20 8.26
N ARG A 194 3.02 -15.83 9.41
CA ARG A 194 3.01 -16.66 10.62
C ARG A 194 1.59 -16.90 11.15
N ASP A 195 0.71 -15.90 11.06
CA ASP A 195 -0.69 -16.01 11.49
C ASP A 195 -1.47 -17.03 10.66
N ILE A 196 -1.22 -17.08 9.34
CA ILE A 196 -1.79 -18.07 8.42
C ILE A 196 -1.18 -19.46 8.66
N GLU A 197 0.15 -19.56 8.78
CA GLU A 197 0.86 -20.83 9.01
C GLU A 197 0.46 -21.50 10.34
N THR A 198 0.25 -20.70 11.38
CA THR A 198 -0.25 -21.21 12.67
C THR A 198 -1.74 -21.51 12.67
N GLY A 199 -2.45 -21.12 11.61
CA GLY A 199 -3.89 -21.32 11.46
C GLY A 199 -4.74 -20.48 12.42
N ARG A 200 -4.18 -19.48 13.12
CA ARG A 200 -4.93 -18.66 14.08
C ARG A 200 -5.82 -17.60 13.41
N LEU A 201 -5.38 -17.09 12.25
CA LEU A 201 -6.10 -16.08 11.46
C LEU A 201 -6.60 -14.89 12.30
N LEU A 202 -5.75 -14.38 13.19
CA LEU A 202 -6.08 -13.22 14.01
C LEU A 202 -6.27 -11.95 13.18
N HIS A 203 -5.58 -11.84 12.04
CA HIS A 203 -5.60 -10.68 11.14
C HIS A 203 -6.37 -10.94 9.84
N PHE A 204 -7.02 -12.10 9.72
CA PHE A 204 -7.84 -12.48 8.57
C PHE A 204 -9.24 -12.84 9.07
N GLU A 205 -9.99 -11.82 9.49
CA GLU A 205 -11.27 -11.97 10.17
C GLU A 205 -12.29 -12.69 9.29
N LYS A 206 -12.42 -12.33 8.01
CA LYS A 206 -13.40 -12.95 7.12
C LYS A 206 -13.03 -14.37 6.75
N LEU A 207 -11.74 -14.65 6.56
CA LEU A 207 -11.28 -16.02 6.38
C LEU A 207 -11.50 -16.87 7.63
N ARG A 208 -11.27 -16.30 8.82
CA ARG A 208 -11.52 -16.98 10.09
C ARG A 208 -13.00 -17.29 10.29
N GLU A 209 -13.88 -16.30 10.13
CA GLU A 209 -15.33 -16.48 10.22
C GLU A 209 -15.83 -17.61 9.31
N PHE A 210 -15.34 -17.64 8.06
CA PHE A 210 -15.68 -18.69 7.11
C PHE A 210 -15.19 -20.08 7.57
N ARG A 211 -13.92 -20.18 7.98
CA ARG A 211 -13.36 -21.45 8.43
C ARG A 211 -14.06 -21.97 9.68
N ASP A 212 -14.31 -21.12 10.68
CA ASP A 212 -15.00 -21.49 11.91
C ASP A 212 -16.43 -22.00 11.62
N ALA A 213 -17.13 -21.38 10.66
CA ALA A 213 -18.43 -21.83 10.20
C ALA A 213 -18.38 -23.21 9.52
N CYS A 214 -17.34 -23.48 8.73
CA CYS A 214 -17.12 -24.79 8.12
C CYS A 214 -16.80 -25.87 9.16
N GLU A 215 -15.91 -25.60 10.13
CA GLU A 215 -15.56 -26.53 11.21
C GLU A 215 -16.76 -26.89 12.09
N THR A 216 -17.68 -25.94 12.29
CA THR A 216 -18.94 -26.19 13.01
C THR A 216 -19.86 -27.15 12.25
N GLY A 217 -19.81 -27.14 10.91
CA GLY A 217 -20.58 -28.04 10.05
C GLY A 217 -19.93 -29.41 9.84
N ASP A 218 -18.60 -29.46 9.77
CA ASP A 218 -17.80 -30.69 9.64
C ASP A 218 -16.44 -30.55 10.37
N PRO A 219 -16.34 -31.05 11.62
CA PRO A 219 -15.10 -30.97 12.42
C PRO A 219 -13.90 -31.74 11.84
N ALA A 220 -14.13 -32.63 10.85
CA ALA A 220 -13.05 -33.38 10.20
C ALA A 220 -12.45 -32.64 8.99
N GLN A 221 -13.08 -31.54 8.56
CA GLN A 221 -12.64 -30.77 7.41
C GLN A 221 -11.26 -30.15 7.66
N ARG A 222 -10.32 -30.37 6.74
CA ARG A 222 -8.97 -29.80 6.80
C ARG A 222 -8.81 -28.73 5.73
N PHE A 223 -8.22 -27.60 6.13
CA PHE A 223 -7.97 -26.47 5.24
C PHE A 223 -6.48 -26.36 4.92
N HIS A 224 -6.14 -26.26 3.63
CA HIS A 224 -4.76 -26.13 3.16
C HIS A 224 -4.35 -24.64 3.08
N LEU A 225 -4.02 -24.04 4.23
CA LEU A 225 -3.67 -22.61 4.31
C LEU A 225 -2.25 -22.29 3.80
N GLN A 226 -1.42 -23.30 3.55
CA GLN A 226 -0.03 -23.12 3.16
C GLN A 226 0.11 -22.32 1.85
N GLN A 227 -0.83 -22.49 0.92
CA GLN A 227 -0.84 -21.70 -0.32
C GLN A 227 -1.07 -20.20 -0.04
N LEU A 228 -1.95 -19.87 0.90
CA LEU A 228 -2.24 -18.48 1.31
C LEU A 228 -1.02 -17.80 1.97
N ALA A 229 -0.27 -18.57 2.77
CA ALA A 229 1.01 -18.10 3.31
C ALA A 229 2.05 -17.87 2.20
N GLY A 230 2.05 -18.74 1.18
CA GLY A 230 2.86 -18.58 -0.04
C GLY A 230 2.58 -17.26 -0.76
N PHE A 231 1.31 -16.97 -1.06
CA PHE A 231 0.91 -15.70 -1.71
C PHE A 231 1.30 -14.48 -0.87
N THR A 232 1.15 -14.56 0.45
CA THR A 232 1.55 -13.47 1.35
C THR A 232 3.07 -13.27 1.36
N SER A 233 3.84 -14.37 1.23
CA SER A 233 5.29 -14.32 1.10
C SER A 233 5.74 -13.71 -0.22
N GLU A 234 5.09 -14.04 -1.33
CA GLU A 234 5.34 -13.42 -2.63
C GLU A 234 5.06 -11.92 -2.60
N LEU A 235 3.95 -11.51 -1.98
CA LEU A 235 3.63 -10.10 -1.77
C LEU A 235 4.71 -9.39 -0.94
N LEU A 236 5.18 -10.01 0.15
CA LEU A 236 6.29 -9.47 0.95
C LEU A 236 7.56 -9.30 0.12
N MET A 237 7.90 -10.28 -0.72
CA MET A 237 9.07 -10.19 -1.60
C MET A 237 8.93 -9.10 -2.66
N ALA A 238 7.71 -8.90 -3.19
CA ALA A 238 7.40 -7.80 -4.09
C ALA A 238 7.64 -6.44 -3.43
N PHE A 239 7.14 -6.25 -2.21
CA PHE A 239 7.40 -5.04 -1.41
C PHE A 239 8.90 -4.86 -1.18
N LYS A 240 9.60 -5.92 -0.74
CA LYS A 240 11.04 -5.87 -0.49
C LYS A 240 11.83 -5.46 -1.73
N SER A 241 11.50 -6.01 -2.88
CA SER A 241 12.15 -5.67 -4.14
C SER A 241 11.83 -4.24 -4.60
N ARG A 242 10.55 -3.85 -4.65
CA ARG A 242 10.14 -2.56 -5.24
C ARG A 242 10.55 -1.36 -4.40
N PHE A 243 10.48 -1.48 -3.08
CA PHE A 243 10.88 -0.42 -2.16
C PHE A 243 12.36 -0.52 -1.74
N GLY A 244 13.19 -1.21 -2.54
CA GLY A 244 14.64 -1.33 -2.36
C GLY A 244 15.34 0.02 -2.24
N ASP A 245 15.05 0.94 -3.17
CA ASP A 245 15.65 2.28 -3.22
C ASP A 245 15.39 3.09 -1.93
N PHE A 246 14.22 2.91 -1.32
CA PHE A 246 13.93 3.54 -0.03
C PHE A 246 14.85 3.03 1.07
N ARG A 247 15.31 1.77 1.03
CA ARG A 247 16.27 1.26 2.03
C ARG A 247 17.63 1.89 1.87
N GLU A 248 18.10 2.08 0.63
CA GLU A 248 19.37 2.74 0.34
C GLU A 248 19.39 4.18 0.88
N LEU A 249 18.25 4.87 0.83
CA LEU A 249 18.11 6.23 1.33
C LEU A 249 17.85 6.33 2.85
N THR A 250 17.79 5.21 3.57
CA THR A 250 17.51 5.21 5.02
C THR A 250 18.50 6.07 5.80
N THR A 251 19.79 5.98 5.48
CA THR A 251 20.83 6.76 6.17
C THR A 251 20.65 8.26 5.94
N LEU A 252 20.33 8.67 4.70
CA LEU A 252 20.05 10.07 4.37
C LEU A 252 18.83 10.58 5.13
N PHE A 253 17.75 9.81 5.16
CA PHE A 253 16.53 10.20 5.87
C PHE A 253 16.72 10.28 7.37
N LYS A 254 17.46 9.33 7.96
CA LYS A 254 17.82 9.39 9.38
C LYS A 254 18.65 10.63 9.67
N PHE A 255 19.64 10.96 8.85
CA PHE A 255 20.43 12.18 9.03
C PHE A 255 19.56 13.45 9.06
N ILE A 256 18.56 13.57 8.19
CA ILE A 256 17.64 14.72 8.17
C ILE A 256 16.88 14.89 9.49
N THR A 257 16.63 13.80 10.21
CA THR A 257 15.81 13.81 11.44
C THR A 257 16.63 13.72 12.72
N HIS A 258 17.77 13.05 12.67
CA HIS A 258 18.66 12.74 13.78
C HIS A 258 20.11 12.88 13.31
N PRO A 259 20.56 14.11 12.96
CA PRO A 259 21.88 14.33 12.35
C PRO A 259 23.03 13.90 13.27
N HIS A 260 22.81 13.91 14.58
CA HIS A 260 23.79 13.50 15.60
C HIS A 260 23.95 11.98 15.75
N GLU A 261 22.99 11.18 15.27
CA GLU A 261 23.02 9.71 15.37
C GLU A 261 23.58 9.03 14.12
N CYS A 262 23.89 9.79 13.07
CA CYS A 262 24.24 9.25 11.76
C CYS A 262 25.64 9.67 11.33
N ALA A 263 26.48 8.69 10.99
CA ALA A 263 27.64 8.95 10.15
C ALA A 263 27.17 9.08 8.69
N LEU A 264 27.34 10.27 8.11
CA LEU A 264 27.05 10.50 6.70
C LEU A 264 28.15 9.90 5.82
N ASP A 265 27.74 9.28 4.73
CA ASP A 265 28.64 8.96 3.61
C ASP A 265 28.60 10.12 2.59
N GLU A 266 29.77 10.51 2.06
CA GLU A 266 29.95 11.59 1.08
C GLU A 266 29.01 11.43 -0.12
N SER A 267 28.74 10.18 -0.51
CA SER A 267 27.88 9.85 -1.66
C SER A 267 26.44 10.36 -1.48
N HIS A 268 25.93 10.41 -0.24
CA HIS A 268 24.57 10.86 0.08
C HIS A 268 24.43 12.38 0.04
N LEU A 269 25.49 13.14 0.31
CA LEU A 269 25.47 14.60 0.33
C LEU A 269 25.59 15.23 -1.05
N SER A 270 26.12 14.49 -2.03
CA SER A 270 26.25 14.92 -3.43
C SER A 270 24.92 15.36 -4.09
N CYS A 271 23.78 14.99 -3.50
CA CYS A 271 22.45 15.37 -3.99
C CYS A 271 21.88 16.67 -3.38
N ILE A 272 22.53 17.24 -2.36
CA ILE A 272 22.10 18.50 -1.73
C ILE A 272 22.88 19.66 -2.35
N PRO A 273 22.25 20.51 -3.18
CA PRO A 273 22.95 21.60 -3.85
C PRO A 273 23.44 22.66 -2.86
N GLY A 274 24.71 23.04 -2.98
CA GLY A 274 25.29 24.16 -2.23
C GLY A 274 25.78 23.82 -0.82
N VAL A 275 25.82 22.55 -0.45
CA VAL A 275 26.38 22.09 0.83
C VAL A 275 27.79 21.56 0.59
N SER A 276 28.78 22.21 1.19
CA SER A 276 30.15 21.68 1.29
C SER A 276 30.15 20.55 2.30
N ILE A 277 30.70 19.39 1.94
CA ILE A 277 30.81 18.25 2.85
C ILE A 277 31.59 18.64 4.10
N GLY A 278 32.72 19.35 3.93
CA GLY A 278 33.55 19.78 5.06
C GLY A 278 32.86 20.78 5.98
N ASP A 279 32.06 21.71 5.43
CA ASP A 279 31.31 22.67 6.26
C ASP A 279 30.21 21.95 7.04
N LEU A 280 29.53 20.99 6.41
CA LEU A 280 28.50 20.19 7.05
C LEU A 280 29.08 19.30 8.15
N GLU A 281 30.25 18.68 7.93
CA GLU A 281 30.93 17.86 8.95
C GLU A 281 31.26 18.68 10.20
N LEU A 282 31.74 19.92 10.02
CA LEU A 282 32.01 20.84 11.13
C LEU A 282 30.71 21.25 11.85
N GLU A 283 29.65 21.60 11.11
CA GLU A 283 28.36 21.92 11.72
C GLU A 283 27.76 20.72 12.48
N VAL A 284 27.88 19.50 11.95
CA VAL A 284 27.42 18.28 12.62
C VAL A 284 28.23 18.03 13.90
N ALA A 285 29.55 18.23 13.85
CA ALA A 285 30.39 18.14 15.04
C ALA A 285 29.96 19.14 16.13
N ASP A 286 29.73 20.41 15.75
CA ASP A 286 29.25 21.45 16.66
C ASP A 286 27.86 21.13 17.23
N MET A 287 26.95 20.58 16.40
CA MET A 287 25.63 20.11 16.87
C MET A 287 25.75 18.97 17.87
N THR A 288 26.63 17.99 17.63
CA THR A 288 26.83 16.83 18.52
C THR A 288 27.47 17.20 19.85
N ALA A 289 28.29 18.26 19.88
CA ALA A 289 28.94 18.76 21.09
C ALA A 289 28.03 19.65 21.95
N SER A 290 26.87 20.07 21.43
CA SER A 290 25.93 20.94 22.13
C SER A 290 24.95 20.15 23.00
N ASP A 291 24.92 20.45 24.30
CA ASP A 291 24.06 19.80 25.31
C ASP A 291 22.55 19.87 24.99
N ILE A 292 22.12 20.86 24.19
CA ILE A 292 20.71 21.09 23.81
C ILE A 292 20.15 19.92 23.00
N TRP A 293 20.95 19.31 22.13
CA TRP A 293 20.50 18.25 21.23
C TRP A 293 20.52 16.86 21.88
N MET A 294 21.34 16.65 22.92
CA MET A 294 21.33 15.41 23.70
C MET A 294 20.02 15.25 24.51
N VAL A 295 19.41 16.35 24.93
CA VAL A 295 18.17 16.35 25.74
C VAL A 295 16.90 16.25 24.87
N GLN A 296 16.87 16.84 23.68
CA GLN A 296 15.71 16.73 22.77
C GLN A 296 15.60 15.37 22.06
N GLY A 297 16.71 14.68 21.78
CA GLY A 297 16.69 13.33 21.20
C GLY A 297 16.07 12.27 22.12
N THR A 298 16.18 12.48 23.43
CA THR A 298 15.60 11.59 24.46
C THR A 298 14.10 11.82 24.69
N GLU A 299 13.57 13.02 24.42
CA GLU A 299 12.12 13.30 24.53
C GLU A 299 11.33 12.88 23.28
N CYS A 300 11.88 13.05 22.07
CA CYS A 300 11.21 12.66 20.81
C CYS A 300 11.08 11.13 20.62
N SER A 301 11.96 10.34 21.24
CA SER A 301 11.90 8.87 21.23
C SER A 301 10.80 8.30 22.15
N ALA A 302 10.17 9.15 22.98
CA ALA A 302 9.13 8.79 23.93
C ALA A 302 7.75 9.39 23.57
N GLY A 303 7.35 9.42 22.30
CA GLY A 303 5.93 9.49 21.89
C GLY A 303 5.07 10.66 22.42
N GLY A 304 5.66 11.80 22.77
CA GLY A 304 4.94 12.98 23.25
C GLY A 304 4.63 13.97 22.11
N ASN A 305 3.38 14.43 22.02
CA ASN A 305 2.93 15.48 21.10
C ASN A 305 3.84 16.73 21.13
N CYS A 306 4.52 17.05 20.02
CA CYS A 306 5.16 18.35 19.84
C CYS A 306 4.11 19.41 19.46
N ALA A 307 3.54 20.07 20.47
CA ALA A 307 2.85 21.34 20.29
C ALA A 307 3.84 22.50 20.48
N SER A 308 3.92 23.36 19.47
CA SER A 308 4.27 24.79 19.47
C SER A 308 5.53 25.25 20.23
N ALA A 309 6.49 25.79 19.47
CA ALA A 309 7.35 26.87 19.92
C ALA A 309 7.48 27.93 18.80
N SER A 310 6.44 28.76 18.68
CA SER A 310 6.51 30.04 17.98
C SER A 310 6.30 31.13 19.04
N GLU A 311 7.38 31.71 19.55
CA GLU A 311 7.50 32.92 20.39
C GLU A 311 8.90 32.86 21.02
N ALA A 312 9.76 33.87 21.08
CA ALA A 312 9.84 35.19 20.49
C ALA A 312 11.35 35.56 20.56
N ARG A 313 11.90 36.20 19.53
CA ARG A 313 13.13 37.00 19.65
C ARG A 313 12.73 38.44 19.33
N GLU A 314 12.67 39.27 20.37
CA GLU A 314 13.05 40.69 20.30
C GLU A 314 14.57 40.80 20.37
#